data_AF-A0A0Q8CQP8-F1
#
_entry.id   AF-A0A0Q8CQP8-F1
#
_cell.length_a   1.000
_cell.length_b   1.000
_cell.length_c   1.000
_cell.angle_alpha   90.00
_cell.angle_beta   90.00
_cell.angle_gamma   90.00
#
_symmetry.space_group_name_H-M   'P 1'
#
loop_
_entity.id
_entity.type
_entity.pdbx_description
1 polymer ?
#
loop_
_entity_poly.entity_id
_entity_poly.type
_entity_poly.pdbx_seq_one_letter_code
_entity_poly.pdbx_strand_id
1 'polypeptide(L)'
;MLVGIGAAVTMAATAADPARLAIAGIGVGSFEKDVVRKLGKPRSRTTEEGYIMATLHYDRSAYFLDEDDRVVGMRSSNPRSCFERVVCPGMPLSEARKYLSRMLPVPTHDPKGLAFVDPGGSGCWVELTPKGKTLASLAIKCEP
;
A
#
# COMPACT_ATOMS: atom_id res chain seq x y z
N MET A 1 -6.38 7.19 56.30
CA MET A 1 -6.14 6.28 55.17
C MET A 1 -6.60 6.99 53.91
N LEU A 2 -5.68 7.49 53.09
CA LEU A 2 -5.97 8.16 51.81
C LEU A 2 -5.53 7.20 50.70
N VAL A 3 -6.51 6.70 49.94
CA VAL A 3 -6.32 5.75 48.83
C VAL A 3 -5.82 6.53 47.62
N GLY A 4 -4.58 6.24 47.19
CA GLY A 4 -3.99 6.78 45.97
C GLY A 4 -4.68 6.21 44.74
N ILE A 5 -5.30 7.06 43.93
CA ILE A 5 -5.86 6.70 42.64
C ILE A 5 -4.69 6.55 41.66
N GLY A 6 -4.30 5.31 41.40
CA GLY A 6 -3.35 4.99 40.33
C GLY A 6 -4.00 5.24 38.98
N ALA A 7 -3.54 6.25 38.26
CA ALA A 7 -3.94 6.50 36.89
C ALA A 7 -3.44 5.35 36.00
N ALA A 8 -4.36 4.54 35.49
CA ALA A 8 -4.05 3.55 34.46
C ALA A 8 -3.69 4.28 33.17
N VAL A 9 -2.42 4.20 32.77
CA VAL A 9 -1.97 4.70 31.47
C VAL A 9 -2.47 3.72 30.41
N THR A 10 -3.58 4.04 29.76
CA THR A 10 -4.06 3.29 28.61
C THR A 10 -3.11 3.58 27.45
N MET A 11 -2.25 2.62 27.10
CA MET A 11 -1.52 2.65 25.83
C MET A 11 -2.55 2.54 24.71
N ALA A 12 -2.88 3.67 24.10
CA ALA A 12 -3.59 3.69 22.84
C ALA A 12 -2.68 3.03 21.81
N ALA A 13 -3.02 1.81 21.38
CA ALA A 13 -2.49 1.26 20.15
C ALA A 13 -2.87 2.24 19.04
N THR A 14 -1.87 2.97 18.52
CA THR A 14 -2.06 3.79 17.32
C THR A 14 -2.42 2.83 16.21
N ALA A 15 -3.71 2.73 15.88
CA ALA A 15 -4.16 2.08 14.66
C ALA A 15 -3.27 2.60 13.53
N ALA A 16 -2.62 1.69 12.80
CA ALA A 16 -1.75 2.05 11.70
C ALA A 16 -2.50 3.07 10.84
N ASP A 17 -1.94 4.27 10.69
CA ASP A 17 -2.58 5.34 9.93
C ASP A 17 -2.82 4.82 8.51
N PRO A 18 -4.08 4.56 8.09
CA PRO A 18 -4.37 3.99 6.77
C PRO A 18 -3.90 4.89 5.63
N ALA A 19 -3.55 6.16 5.92
CA ALA A 19 -2.91 7.06 4.98
C ALA A 19 -1.45 6.69 4.65
N ARG A 20 -0.79 5.85 5.46
CA ARG A 20 0.62 5.43 5.22
C ARG A 20 0.74 4.41 4.08
N LEU A 21 -0.26 3.54 3.91
CA LEU A 21 -0.27 2.55 2.82
C LEU A 21 -1.18 3.00 1.69
N ALA A 22 -0.76 4.05 0.98
CA ALA A 22 -1.56 4.62 -0.09
C ALA A 22 -0.77 4.90 -1.37
N ILE A 23 -1.35 4.56 -2.53
CA ILE A 23 -0.88 4.96 -3.86
C ILE A 23 -1.92 5.87 -4.51
N ALA A 24 -1.49 7.01 -5.05
CA ALA A 24 -2.40 8.04 -5.58
C ALA A 24 -3.44 8.52 -4.53
N GLY A 25 -3.10 8.38 -3.24
CA GLY A 25 -3.98 8.68 -2.12
C GLY A 25 -5.22 7.78 -2.04
N ILE A 26 -5.18 6.58 -2.62
CA ILE A 26 -6.09 5.48 -2.30
C ILE A 26 -5.34 4.60 -1.31
N GLY A 27 -5.89 4.46 -0.10
CA GLY A 27 -5.29 3.65 0.96
C GLY A 27 -5.82 2.22 0.97
N VAL A 28 -5.06 1.29 1.55
CA VAL A 28 -5.59 0.00 1.97
C VAL A 28 -6.81 0.22 2.90
N GLY A 29 -7.86 -0.59 2.73
CA GLY A 29 -9.14 -0.49 3.42
C GLY A 29 -10.15 0.47 2.78
N SER A 30 -9.75 1.26 1.77
CA SER A 30 -10.68 2.14 1.02
C SER A 30 -11.73 1.30 0.28
N PHE A 31 -12.98 1.77 0.19
CA PHE A 31 -14.00 1.07 -0.59
C PHE A 31 -13.84 1.30 -2.10
N GLU A 32 -14.28 0.34 -2.92
CA GLU A 32 -14.35 0.46 -4.39
C GLU A 32 -14.97 1.80 -4.82
N LYS A 33 -16.09 2.18 -4.22
CA LYS A 33 -16.77 3.46 -4.53
C LYS A 33 -15.88 4.69 -4.36
N ASP A 34 -14.95 4.67 -3.41
CA ASP A 34 -14.04 5.78 -3.15
C ASP A 34 -12.90 5.80 -4.18
N VAL A 35 -12.45 4.63 -4.63
CA VAL A 35 -11.52 4.47 -5.76
C VAL A 35 -12.13 5.04 -7.03
N VAL A 36 -13.36 4.62 -7.34
CA VAL A 36 -14.10 5.07 -8.54
C VAL A 36 -14.37 6.58 -8.47
N ARG A 37 -14.76 7.10 -7.30
CA ARG A 37 -14.98 8.55 -7.13
C ARG A 37 -13.70 9.36 -7.39
N LYS A 38 -12.53 8.84 -7.01
CA LYS A 38 -11.27 9.57 -7.13
C LYS A 38 -10.59 9.42 -8.48
N LEU A 39 -10.64 8.22 -9.07
CA LEU A 39 -9.91 7.87 -10.29
C LEU A 39 -10.80 7.79 -11.53
N GLY A 40 -12.12 7.89 -11.35
CA GLY A 40 -13.11 7.65 -12.39
C GLY A 40 -13.40 6.16 -12.58
N LYS A 41 -14.13 5.85 -13.65
CA LYS A 41 -14.53 4.48 -13.98
C LYS A 41 -13.31 3.63 -14.38
N PRO A 42 -13.14 2.41 -13.85
CA PRO A 42 -12.09 1.51 -14.31
C PRO A 42 -12.30 1.08 -15.77
N ARG A 43 -11.22 0.72 -16.46
CA ARG A 43 -11.27 0.17 -17.83
C ARG A 43 -11.94 -1.20 -17.86
N SER A 44 -11.67 -2.01 -16.84
CA SER A 44 -12.32 -3.31 -16.62
C SER A 44 -12.29 -3.68 -15.15
N ARG A 45 -13.19 -4.59 -14.76
CA ARG A 45 -13.22 -5.26 -13.47
C ARG A 45 -13.12 -6.76 -13.74
N THR A 46 -12.18 -7.43 -13.10
CA THR A 46 -12.01 -8.88 -13.18
C THR A 46 -12.41 -9.47 -11.85
N THR A 47 -13.29 -10.47 -11.83
CA THR A 47 -13.60 -11.24 -10.62
C THR A 47 -12.56 -12.35 -10.46
N GLU A 48 -12.12 -12.57 -9.23
CA GLU A 48 -11.10 -13.55 -8.85
C GLU A 48 -11.65 -14.50 -7.78
N GLU A 49 -10.89 -15.53 -7.42
CA GLU A 49 -11.21 -16.45 -6.33
C GLU A 49 -10.12 -16.38 -5.24
N GLY A 50 -10.51 -16.52 -3.98
CA GLY A 50 -9.61 -16.44 -2.83
C GLY A 50 -9.68 -15.10 -2.11
N TYR A 51 -8.56 -14.66 -1.51
CA TYR A 51 -8.52 -13.42 -0.71
C TYR A 51 -8.80 -12.16 -1.55
N ILE A 52 -8.29 -12.13 -2.79
CA ILE A 52 -8.62 -11.09 -3.76
C ILE A 52 -9.85 -11.57 -4.52
N MET A 53 -10.94 -10.84 -4.39
CA MET A 53 -12.23 -11.16 -4.99
C MET A 53 -12.48 -10.38 -6.28
N ALA A 54 -11.87 -9.20 -6.42
CA ALA A 54 -11.91 -8.47 -7.67
C ALA A 54 -10.68 -7.59 -7.88
N THR A 55 -10.36 -7.34 -9.15
CA THR A 55 -9.35 -6.36 -9.56
C THR A 55 -9.98 -5.29 -10.43
N LEU A 56 -9.80 -4.02 -10.02
CA LEU A 56 -10.11 -2.84 -10.84
C LEU A 56 -8.89 -2.47 -11.69
N HIS A 57 -9.03 -2.51 -13.00
CA HIS A 57 -7.96 -2.17 -13.93
C HIS A 57 -8.10 -0.73 -14.43
N TYR A 58 -7.07 0.08 -14.19
CA TYR A 58 -6.94 1.45 -14.69
C TYR A 58 -5.80 1.55 -15.69
N ASP A 59 -5.59 2.73 -16.28
CA ASP A 59 -4.37 2.95 -17.06
C ASP A 59 -3.13 2.98 -16.17
N ARG A 60 -2.25 2.01 -16.40
CA ARG A 60 -0.98 1.83 -15.68
C ARG A 60 -1.10 1.57 -14.19
N SER A 61 -2.29 1.27 -13.67
CA SER A 61 -2.51 0.86 -12.27
C SER A 61 -3.62 -0.19 -12.13
N ALA A 62 -3.61 -0.89 -11.00
CA ALA A 62 -4.63 -1.85 -10.61
C ALA A 62 -4.86 -1.79 -9.10
N TYR A 63 -6.10 -2.04 -8.67
CA TYR A 63 -6.50 -2.10 -7.26
C TYR A 63 -7.20 -3.43 -7.01
N PHE A 64 -6.78 -4.12 -5.94
CA PHE A 64 -7.25 -5.45 -5.56
C PHE A 64 -8.23 -5.31 -4.41
N LEU A 65 -9.38 -5.97 -4.52
CA LEU A 65 -10.50 -5.85 -3.60
C LEU A 65 -10.75 -7.19 -2.90
N ASP A 66 -11.12 -7.13 -1.62
CA ASP A 66 -11.66 -8.28 -0.87
C ASP A 66 -13.17 -8.47 -1.09
N GLU A 67 -13.77 -9.36 -0.30
CA GLU A 67 -15.20 -9.68 -0.35
C GLU A 67 -16.11 -8.53 0.06
N ASP A 68 -15.59 -7.55 0.83
CA ASP A 68 -16.30 -6.36 1.29
C ASP A 68 -16.11 -5.16 0.32
N ASP A 69 -15.59 -5.41 -0.88
CA ASP A 69 -15.19 -4.41 -1.88
C ASP A 69 -14.20 -3.37 -1.30
N ARG A 70 -13.30 -3.80 -0.41
CA ARG A 70 -12.25 -2.95 0.16
C ARG A 70 -10.91 -3.24 -0.47
N VAL A 71 -10.11 -2.19 -0.66
CA VAL A 71 -8.77 -2.28 -1.22
C VAL A 71 -7.84 -3.03 -0.28
N VAL A 72 -7.38 -4.20 -0.68
CA VAL A 72 -6.39 -5.02 0.05
C VAL A 72 -5.01 -5.01 -0.59
N GLY A 73 -4.88 -4.38 -1.75
CA GLY A 73 -3.60 -4.14 -2.38
C GLY A 73 -3.75 -3.33 -3.64
N MET A 74 -2.62 -2.89 -4.19
CA MET A 74 -2.61 -2.05 -5.37
C MET A 74 -1.24 -2.06 -6.03
N ARG A 75 -1.21 -1.82 -7.34
CA ARG A 75 0.03 -1.67 -8.11
C ARG A 75 -0.09 -0.48 -9.05
N SER A 76 1.00 0.26 -9.21
CA SER A 76 1.06 1.34 -10.19
C SER A 76 2.42 1.45 -10.86
N SER A 77 2.39 1.67 -12.16
CA SER A 77 3.50 2.15 -12.98
C SER A 77 3.27 3.59 -13.47
N ASN A 78 2.19 4.25 -13.06
CA ASN A 78 1.87 5.62 -13.44
C ASN A 78 2.73 6.63 -12.67
N PRO A 79 3.51 7.52 -13.34
CA PRO A 79 4.38 8.49 -12.67
C PRO A 79 3.69 9.48 -11.73
N ARG A 80 2.36 9.64 -11.85
CA ARG A 80 1.56 10.52 -10.98
C ARG A 80 0.97 9.80 -9.76
N SER A 81 1.10 8.48 -9.71
CA SER A 81 0.53 7.63 -8.66
C SER A 81 1.64 7.22 -7.71
N CYS A 82 1.93 8.10 -6.76
CA CYS A 82 3.04 7.94 -5.83
C CYS A 82 2.59 7.29 -4.51
N PHE A 83 3.46 6.49 -3.93
CA PHE A 83 3.36 6.04 -2.55
C PHE A 83 3.68 7.19 -1.59
N GLU A 84 2.78 7.43 -0.63
CA GLU A 84 2.86 8.56 0.32
C GLU A 84 3.14 9.92 -0.34
N ARG A 85 2.76 10.10 -1.61
CA ARG A 85 3.06 11.30 -2.43
C ARG A 85 4.57 11.56 -2.67
N VAL A 86 5.46 10.63 -2.31
CA VAL A 86 6.91 10.82 -2.45
C VAL A 86 7.54 9.80 -3.41
N VAL A 87 7.21 8.52 -3.30
CA VAL A 87 7.84 7.48 -4.13
C VAL A 87 6.98 7.22 -5.36
N CYS A 88 7.46 7.66 -6.54
CA CYS A 88 6.70 7.62 -7.78
C CYS A 88 7.41 6.76 -8.86
N PRO A 89 6.68 6.04 -9.72
CA PRO A 89 7.27 5.43 -10.91
C PRO A 89 8.00 6.46 -11.78
N GLY A 90 9.14 6.08 -12.31
CA GLY A 90 10.04 6.92 -13.11
C GLY A 90 11.16 7.59 -12.30
N MET A 91 11.07 7.64 -10.97
CA MET A 91 12.13 8.24 -10.15
C MET A 91 13.41 7.37 -10.11
N PRO A 92 14.56 7.94 -9.73
CA PRO A 92 15.77 7.15 -9.49
C PRO A 92 15.53 6.08 -8.41
N LEU A 93 15.92 4.85 -8.70
CA LEU A 93 15.72 3.73 -7.79
C LEU A 93 16.46 3.93 -6.46
N SER A 94 17.62 4.60 -6.48
CA SER A 94 18.39 4.96 -5.29
C SER A 94 17.61 5.90 -4.36
N GLU A 95 16.87 6.85 -4.91
CA GLU A 95 16.05 7.79 -4.13
C GLU A 95 14.84 7.09 -3.52
N ALA A 96 14.16 6.24 -4.30
CA ALA A 96 13.07 5.41 -3.79
C ALA A 96 13.52 4.53 -2.61
N ARG A 97 14.66 3.85 -2.77
CA ARG A 97 15.28 3.03 -1.69
C ARG A 97 15.64 3.87 -0.46
N LYS A 98 16.22 5.05 -0.66
CA LYS A 98 16.58 5.96 0.44
C LYS A 98 15.34 6.41 1.22
N TYR A 99 14.23 6.67 0.54
CA TYR A 99 12.99 7.04 1.23
C TYR A 99 12.40 5.87 2.03
N LEU A 100 12.41 4.67 1.45
CA LEU A 100 11.89 3.46 2.10
C LEU A 100 12.86 2.82 3.08
N SER A 101 14.10 3.33 3.25
CA SER A 101 15.03 2.80 4.25
C SER A 101 14.58 3.03 5.69
N ARG A 102 13.52 3.82 5.90
CA ARG A 102 12.81 3.93 7.19
C ARG A 102 11.91 2.72 7.49
N MET A 103 11.62 1.91 6.49
CA MET A 103 10.85 0.67 6.58
C MET A 103 11.82 -0.52 6.64
N LEU A 104 11.35 -1.65 7.16
CA LEU A 104 12.18 -2.85 7.29
C LEU A 104 12.23 -3.60 5.96
N PRO A 105 13.42 -3.86 5.38
CA PRO A 105 13.51 -4.67 4.17
C PRO A 105 13.07 -6.10 4.48
N VAL A 106 12.34 -6.73 3.55
CA VAL A 106 11.94 -8.13 3.64
C VAL A 106 12.26 -8.90 2.37
N PRO A 107 12.41 -10.24 2.46
CA PRO A 107 12.47 -11.09 1.29
C PRO A 107 11.24 -10.84 0.41
N THR A 108 11.46 -10.70 -0.89
CA THR A 108 10.38 -10.66 -1.89
C THR A 108 10.41 -11.94 -2.71
N HIS A 109 9.23 -12.42 -3.11
CA HIS A 109 9.11 -13.51 -4.08
C HIS A 109 9.51 -13.07 -5.50
N ASP A 110 9.58 -11.77 -5.79
CA ASP A 110 10.12 -11.27 -7.05
C ASP A 110 11.65 -11.13 -6.93
N PRO A 111 12.46 -11.96 -7.62
CA PRO A 111 13.93 -11.89 -7.55
C PRO A 111 14.50 -10.56 -8.05
N LYS A 112 13.70 -9.75 -8.76
CA LYS A 112 14.07 -8.41 -9.22
C LYS A 112 13.46 -7.32 -8.35
N GLY A 113 12.50 -7.65 -7.50
CA GLY A 113 11.81 -6.72 -6.64
C GLY A 113 12.62 -6.34 -5.41
N LEU A 114 12.18 -5.30 -4.71
CA LEU A 114 12.60 -5.00 -3.34
C LEU A 114 11.36 -4.76 -2.50
N ALA A 115 11.19 -5.55 -1.43
CA ALA A 115 10.05 -5.42 -0.54
C ALA A 115 10.45 -4.77 0.79
N PHE A 116 9.58 -3.91 1.30
CA PHE A 116 9.74 -3.18 2.55
C PHE A 116 8.44 -3.30 3.36
N VAL A 117 8.50 -3.90 4.55
CA VAL A 117 7.35 -4.05 5.44
C VAL A 117 7.05 -2.74 6.14
N ASP A 118 5.75 -2.44 6.22
CA ASP A 118 5.26 -1.35 7.07
C ASP A 118 5.60 -1.64 8.54
N PRO A 119 6.41 -0.80 9.20
CA PRO A 119 6.76 -1.01 10.60
C PRO A 119 5.55 -0.99 11.56
N GLY A 120 4.36 -0.57 11.08
CA GLY A 120 3.10 -0.64 11.81
C GLY A 120 2.52 -2.05 12.00
N GLY A 121 3.10 -3.09 11.40
CA GLY A 121 2.66 -4.48 11.63
C GLY A 121 1.33 -4.83 10.95
N SER A 122 0.99 -4.14 9.86
CA SER A 122 -0.28 -4.25 9.15
C SER A 122 -0.44 -5.48 8.25
N GLY A 123 0.54 -6.41 8.23
CA GLY A 123 0.54 -7.53 7.28
C GLY A 123 0.81 -7.11 5.83
N CYS A 124 1.16 -5.84 5.61
CA CYS A 124 1.38 -5.27 4.29
C CYS A 124 2.84 -4.85 4.06
N TRP A 125 3.27 -4.92 2.80
CA TRP A 125 4.58 -4.44 2.37
C TRP A 125 4.50 -3.67 1.05
N VAL A 126 5.47 -2.78 0.86
CA VAL A 126 5.69 -2.04 -0.38
C VAL A 126 6.73 -2.77 -1.20
N GLU A 127 6.39 -3.15 -2.43
CA GLU A 127 7.31 -3.78 -3.38
C GLU A 127 7.69 -2.78 -4.49
N LEU A 128 8.98 -2.57 -4.69
CA LEU A 128 9.54 -1.78 -5.78
C LEU A 128 9.97 -2.70 -6.93
N THR A 129 9.52 -2.42 -8.15
CA THR A 129 9.98 -3.11 -9.37
C THR A 129 10.94 -2.20 -10.14
N PRO A 130 12.24 -2.52 -10.24
CA PRO A 130 13.21 -1.70 -10.94
C PRO A 130 13.22 -1.95 -12.46
N LYS A 131 13.62 -0.92 -13.22
CA LYS A 131 14.04 -1.02 -14.63
C LYS A 131 15.35 -0.23 -14.79
N GLY A 132 16.47 -0.95 -14.83
CA GLY A 132 17.79 -0.35 -14.77
C GLY A 132 17.97 0.47 -13.49
N LYS A 133 18.30 1.75 -13.62
CA LYS A 133 18.49 2.68 -12.49
C LYS A 133 17.22 3.42 -12.06
N THR A 134 16.07 3.10 -12.64
CA THR A 134 14.80 3.78 -12.40
C THR A 134 13.77 2.85 -11.77
N LEU A 135 12.84 3.41 -11.01
CA LEU A 135 11.67 2.70 -10.49
C LEU A 135 10.64 2.52 -11.62
N ALA A 136 10.36 1.29 -12.04
CA ALA A 136 9.39 1.03 -13.12
C ALA A 136 7.95 1.04 -12.62
N SER A 137 7.74 0.39 -11.47
CA SER A 137 6.45 0.32 -10.78
C SER A 137 6.67 0.10 -9.30
N LEU A 138 5.62 0.34 -8.53
CA LEU A 138 5.54 -0.08 -7.13
C LEU A 138 4.19 -0.76 -6.87
N ALA A 139 4.14 -1.56 -5.82
CA ALA A 139 2.93 -2.18 -5.33
C ALA A 139 2.85 -2.11 -3.80
N ILE A 140 1.63 -2.08 -3.28
CA ILE A 140 1.34 -2.45 -1.90
C ILE A 140 0.65 -3.81 -1.97
N LYS A 141 1.21 -4.79 -1.25
CA LYS A 141 0.65 -6.13 -1.11
C LYS A 141 0.36 -6.35 0.37
N CYS A 142 -0.76 -6.99 0.67
CA CYS A 142 -1.14 -7.39 2.02
C CYS A 142 -1.45 -8.87 2.01
N GLU A 143 -1.03 -9.55 3.07
CA GLU A 143 -1.44 -10.91 3.39
C GLU A 143 -2.42 -10.89 4.57
N PRO A 144 -3.46 -11.74 4.53
CA PRO A 144 -4.38 -11.92 5.65
C PRO A 144 -3.72 -12.56 6.89
#